data_AF-Q01YK1-F1
#
_entry.id   AF-Q01YK1-F1
#
_cell.length_a   1.000
_cell.length_b   1.000
_cell.length_c   1.000
_cell.angle_alpha   90.00
_cell.angle_beta   90.00
_cell.angle_gamma   90.00
#
_symmetry.space_group_name_H-M   'P 1'
#
loop_
_entity.id
_entity.type
_entity.pdbx_description
1 polymer ?
#
loop_
_entity_poly.entity_id
_entity_poly.type
_entity_poly.pdbx_seq_one_letter_code
_entity_poly.pdbx_strand_id
1 'polypeptide(L)'
;MRSNRKPFMRNGSAFVIVLALAMAVAAAEKDREVPFPEGYRSWQHVKSVVIGPEHKSFAAEGGKIFHFYANPQAVEGYHTAKFPTGSMLVRETLRTKAGEGDSKGILNEGERTALDVMIKDDSQFQETAGWGFETFDAKNTRLAEKDRAQCYACHSRQKDHDLVFTTLPASADAGTPYPEGYRQWTFLHSSMVPANFDAFGKKPCEKPCMAGLFHFYANDKAMEGLRTGSYPDGAILAEEMLEWLSTSNGAKEGPRRMVGVMVKDSRRYNSTDGWGYGTFDSGSRVDGLDAKKRQACHQCHVARKDQGYVFTKYQGR
;
A
#
# COMPACT_ATOMS: atom_id res chain seq x y z
N MET A 1 -21.68 20.87 -90.73
CA MET A 1 -20.81 20.49 -89.58
C MET A 1 -21.67 19.86 -88.49
N ARG A 2 -21.69 18.51 -88.38
CA ARG A 2 -22.37 17.78 -87.30
C ARG A 2 -21.32 17.42 -86.24
N SER A 3 -21.44 17.99 -85.05
CA SER A 3 -20.56 17.69 -83.91
C SER A 3 -21.14 16.54 -83.10
N ASN A 4 -20.32 15.51 -82.91
CA ASN A 4 -20.61 14.27 -82.21
C ASN A 4 -19.99 14.40 -80.79
N ARG A 5 -20.77 14.24 -79.72
CA ARG A 5 -20.23 14.12 -78.35
C ARG A 5 -20.82 12.88 -77.66
N LYS A 6 -19.95 11.91 -77.38
CA LYS A 6 -20.22 10.75 -76.51
C LYS A 6 -20.10 11.16 -75.03
N PRO A 7 -20.87 10.57 -74.09
CA PRO A 7 -20.63 10.75 -72.66
C PRO A 7 -19.57 9.77 -72.15
N PHE A 8 -18.67 10.26 -71.30
CA PHE A 8 -17.65 9.47 -70.61
C PHE A 8 -18.24 9.01 -69.27
N MET A 9 -18.49 7.71 -69.10
CA MET A 9 -18.84 7.11 -67.80
C MET A 9 -17.60 7.11 -66.90
N ARG A 10 -17.77 7.63 -65.67
CA ARG A 10 -16.74 7.70 -64.65
C ARG A 10 -17.02 6.65 -63.57
N ASN A 11 -16.46 5.45 -63.74
CA ASN A 11 -16.40 4.41 -62.70
C ASN A 11 -15.24 4.75 -61.75
N GLY A 12 -15.54 5.24 -60.54
CA GLY A 12 -14.49 5.66 -59.60
C GLY A 12 -14.88 5.60 -58.12
N SER A 13 -15.81 4.72 -57.72
CA SER A 13 -16.38 4.74 -56.36
C SER A 13 -16.19 3.43 -55.55
N ALA A 14 -15.58 2.39 -56.12
CA ALA A 14 -15.40 1.12 -55.39
C ALA A 14 -14.07 1.02 -54.60
N PHE A 15 -13.04 1.79 -54.96
CA PHE A 15 -11.69 1.64 -54.38
C PHE A 15 -11.48 2.45 -53.09
N VAL A 16 -12.27 3.50 -52.85
CA VAL A 16 -12.11 4.41 -51.70
C VAL A 16 -12.74 3.84 -50.42
N ILE A 17 -13.78 2.99 -50.54
CA ILE A 17 -14.49 2.42 -49.39
C ILE A 17 -13.66 1.33 -48.69
N VAL A 18 -12.87 0.55 -49.44
CA VAL A 18 -12.03 -0.53 -48.89
C VAL A 18 -10.85 0.02 -48.07
N LEU A 19 -10.26 1.15 -48.48
CA LEU A 19 -9.13 1.77 -47.79
C LEU A 19 -9.54 2.44 -46.45
N ALA A 20 -10.75 3.02 -46.40
CA ALA A 20 -11.30 3.61 -45.18
C ALA A 20 -11.66 2.55 -44.12
N LEU A 21 -12.13 1.38 -44.55
CA LEU A 21 -12.41 0.26 -43.66
C LEU A 21 -11.13 -0.34 -43.07
N ALA A 22 -10.06 -0.46 -43.86
CA ALA A 22 -8.76 -0.94 -43.38
C ALA A 22 -8.08 0.02 -42.38
N MET A 23 -8.21 1.34 -42.57
CA MET A 23 -7.69 2.32 -41.60
C MET A 23 -8.51 2.35 -40.29
N ALA A 24 -9.83 2.11 -40.34
CA ALA A 24 -10.67 2.04 -39.15
C ALA A 24 -10.37 0.78 -38.30
N VAL A 25 -10.03 -0.35 -38.94
CA VAL A 25 -9.64 -1.58 -38.24
C VAL A 25 -8.28 -1.42 -37.54
N ALA A 26 -7.30 -0.78 -38.19
CA ALA A 26 -5.98 -0.52 -37.59
C ALA A 26 -6.02 0.49 -36.42
N ALA A 27 -6.97 1.42 -36.41
CA ALA A 27 -7.17 2.33 -35.29
C ALA A 27 -7.82 1.62 -34.08
N ALA A 28 -8.73 0.67 -34.32
CA ALA A 28 -9.41 -0.10 -33.28
C ALA A 28 -8.50 -1.15 -32.61
N GLU A 29 -7.46 -1.64 -33.28
CA GLU A 29 -6.44 -2.51 -32.67
C GLU A 29 -5.59 -1.79 -31.61
N LYS A 30 -5.40 -0.47 -31.74
CA LYS A 30 -4.60 0.34 -30.82
C LYS A 30 -5.28 0.55 -29.46
N ASP A 31 -6.59 0.33 -29.37
CA ASP A 31 -7.41 0.52 -28.16
C ASP A 31 -7.45 -0.70 -27.22
N ARG A 32 -6.63 -1.73 -27.47
CA ARG A 32 -6.52 -2.93 -26.60
C ARG A 32 -5.19 -3.06 -25.88
N GLU A 33 -4.42 -1.97 -25.80
CA GLU A 33 -3.13 -1.97 -25.11
C GLU A 33 -3.26 -1.56 -23.64
N VAL A 34 -2.63 -2.32 -22.74
CA VAL A 34 -2.51 -1.92 -21.34
C VAL A 34 -1.55 -0.72 -21.25
N PRO A 35 -1.94 0.39 -20.60
CA PRO A 35 -1.05 1.54 -20.46
C PRO A 35 0.13 1.25 -19.53
N PHE A 36 1.26 1.94 -19.73
CA PHE A 36 2.35 1.90 -18.77
C PHE A 36 1.90 2.54 -17.43
N PRO A 37 2.17 1.91 -16.28
CA PRO A 37 1.61 2.33 -15.00
C PRO A 37 2.46 3.44 -14.37
N GLU A 38 2.33 4.68 -14.83
CA GLU A 38 3.12 5.79 -14.30
C GLU A 38 3.02 5.94 -12.77
N GLY A 39 4.16 6.09 -12.10
CA GLY A 39 4.24 6.27 -10.65
C GLY A 39 3.88 5.05 -9.79
N TYR A 40 3.77 3.84 -10.36
CA TYR A 40 3.32 2.64 -9.63
C TYR A 40 4.08 2.32 -8.33
N ARG A 41 5.36 2.70 -8.23
CA ARG A 41 6.16 2.48 -7.01
C ARG A 41 5.67 3.29 -5.80
N SER A 42 4.83 4.28 -6.03
CA SER A 42 4.16 5.07 -4.98
C SER A 42 2.76 4.54 -4.63
N TRP A 43 2.29 3.49 -5.32
CA TRP A 43 1.00 2.86 -5.00
C TRP A 43 1.11 1.93 -3.78
N GLN A 44 -0.01 1.35 -3.37
CA GLN A 44 -0.01 0.39 -2.26
C GLN A 44 0.87 -0.80 -2.62
N HIS A 45 1.97 -0.99 -1.90
CA HIS A 45 2.75 -2.21 -1.94
C HIS A 45 1.93 -3.35 -1.33
N VAL A 46 1.74 -4.43 -2.10
CA VAL A 46 0.92 -5.57 -1.73
C VAL A 46 1.77 -6.62 -1.00
N LYS A 47 2.90 -7.00 -1.61
CA LYS A 47 3.86 -7.96 -1.04
C LYS A 47 5.17 -7.94 -1.82
N SER A 48 6.20 -8.52 -1.20
CA SER A 48 7.46 -8.87 -1.86
C SER A 48 7.67 -10.37 -1.86
N VAL A 49 8.31 -10.91 -2.89
CA VAL A 49 8.73 -12.31 -2.97
C VAL A 49 10.18 -12.36 -3.41
N VAL A 50 11.00 -13.17 -2.75
CA VAL A 50 12.41 -13.34 -3.08
C VAL A 50 12.64 -14.78 -3.54
N ILE A 51 13.30 -14.94 -4.69
CA ILE A 51 13.84 -16.24 -5.12
C ILE A 51 15.24 -16.37 -4.53
N GLY A 52 15.36 -17.24 -3.53
CA GLY A 52 16.62 -17.56 -2.86
C GLY A 52 17.43 -18.67 -3.53
N PRO A 53 18.65 -18.93 -3.04
CA PRO A 53 19.62 -19.85 -3.65
C PRO A 53 19.17 -21.31 -3.75
N GLU A 54 18.22 -21.75 -2.92
CA GLU A 54 17.70 -23.12 -2.94
C GLU A 54 16.68 -23.37 -4.07
N HIS A 55 16.12 -22.32 -4.68
CA HIS A 55 15.17 -22.50 -5.75
C HIS A 55 15.88 -22.86 -7.05
N LYS A 56 15.34 -23.85 -7.80
CA LYS A 56 15.94 -24.37 -9.04
C LYS A 56 16.29 -23.30 -10.10
N SER A 57 15.56 -22.19 -10.16
CA SER A 57 15.83 -21.11 -11.12
C SER A 57 17.02 -20.23 -10.70
N PHE A 58 17.42 -20.24 -9.43
CA PHE A 58 18.49 -19.38 -8.94
C PHE A 58 19.83 -19.73 -9.59
N ALA A 59 20.12 -21.01 -9.78
CA ALA A 59 21.37 -21.46 -10.38
C ALA A 59 21.56 -20.95 -11.83
N ALA A 60 20.46 -20.80 -12.58
CA ALA A 60 20.49 -20.35 -13.97
C ALA A 60 20.34 -18.84 -14.13
N GLU A 61 19.54 -18.19 -13.28
CA GLU A 61 19.10 -16.80 -13.48
C GLU A 61 19.56 -15.84 -12.38
N GLY A 62 20.18 -16.35 -11.32
CA GLY A 62 20.47 -15.62 -10.09
C GLY A 62 19.22 -15.38 -9.22
N GLY A 63 19.41 -14.64 -8.13
CA GLY A 63 18.31 -14.24 -7.27
C GLY A 63 17.44 -13.16 -7.90
N LYS A 64 16.15 -13.21 -7.58
CA LYS A 64 15.14 -12.24 -8.05
C LYS A 64 14.31 -11.74 -6.88
N ILE A 65 13.89 -10.48 -6.97
CA ILE A 65 12.90 -9.88 -6.09
C ILE A 65 11.70 -9.49 -6.95
N PHE A 66 10.50 -9.86 -6.49
CA PHE A 66 9.25 -9.41 -7.07
C PHE A 66 8.57 -8.47 -6.08
N HIS A 67 8.28 -7.24 -6.50
CA HIS A 67 7.38 -6.35 -5.75
C HIS A 67 6.04 -6.28 -6.45
N PHE A 68 4.97 -6.35 -5.67
CA PHE A 68 3.61 -6.24 -6.16
C PHE A 68 3.02 -4.92 -5.68
N TYR A 69 2.41 -4.16 -6.58
CA TYR A 69 1.78 -2.87 -6.30
C TYR A 69 0.34 -2.84 -6.83
N ALA A 70 -0.49 -2.06 -6.17
CA ALA A 70 -1.91 -1.95 -6.47
C ALA A 70 -2.37 -0.50 -6.40
N ASN A 71 -2.99 -0.01 -7.47
CA ASN A 71 -3.61 1.31 -7.47
C ASN A 71 -4.84 1.35 -6.52
N PRO A 72 -5.40 2.53 -6.21
CA PRO A 72 -6.52 2.64 -5.27
C PRO A 72 -7.74 1.77 -5.62
N GLN A 73 -8.05 1.60 -6.92
CA GLN A 73 -9.15 0.74 -7.37
C GLN A 73 -8.87 -0.74 -7.14
N ALA A 74 -7.63 -1.20 -7.38
CA ALA A 74 -7.24 -2.57 -7.09
C ALA A 74 -7.19 -2.85 -5.58
N VAL A 75 -6.84 -1.86 -4.76
CA VAL A 75 -6.94 -1.96 -3.29
C VAL A 75 -8.38 -2.22 -2.87
N GLU A 76 -9.35 -1.49 -3.43
CA GLU A 76 -10.78 -1.77 -3.22
C GLU A 76 -11.16 -3.19 -3.67
N GLY A 77 -10.59 -3.64 -4.78
CA GLY A 77 -10.78 -5.00 -5.29
C GLY A 77 -10.33 -6.10 -4.31
N TYR A 78 -9.17 -5.92 -3.68
CA TYR A 78 -8.71 -6.85 -2.63
C TYR A 78 -9.64 -6.87 -1.41
N HIS A 79 -10.24 -5.73 -1.05
CA HIS A 79 -11.13 -5.65 0.11
C HIS A 79 -12.50 -6.30 -0.16
N THR A 80 -13.01 -6.16 -1.37
CA THR A 80 -14.35 -6.66 -1.76
C THR A 80 -14.33 -8.01 -2.47
N ALA A 81 -13.14 -8.53 -2.76
CA ALA A 81 -12.90 -9.67 -3.65
C ALA A 81 -13.47 -9.50 -5.07
N LYS A 82 -13.73 -8.26 -5.51
CA LYS A 82 -14.21 -7.90 -6.84
C LYS A 82 -13.51 -6.65 -7.34
N PHE A 83 -12.70 -6.75 -8.39
CA PHE A 83 -11.90 -5.63 -8.85
C PHE A 83 -12.72 -4.74 -9.78
N PRO A 84 -12.99 -3.47 -9.41
CA PRO A 84 -13.72 -2.55 -10.29
C PRO A 84 -12.91 -2.21 -11.54
N THR A 85 -13.59 -1.82 -12.62
CA THR A 85 -12.95 -1.23 -13.81
C THR A 85 -11.97 -0.12 -13.41
N GLY A 86 -10.78 -0.11 -14.03
CA GLY A 86 -9.63 0.73 -13.71
C GLY A 86 -8.71 0.17 -12.63
N SER A 87 -9.05 -0.96 -11.99
CA SER A 87 -8.12 -1.67 -11.10
C SER A 87 -6.85 -2.05 -11.85
N MET A 88 -5.70 -1.66 -11.31
CA MET A 88 -4.40 -1.98 -11.90
C MET A 88 -3.47 -2.61 -10.87
N LEU A 89 -2.89 -3.74 -11.25
CA LEU A 89 -1.91 -4.47 -10.47
C LEU A 89 -0.60 -4.55 -11.26
N VAL A 90 0.50 -4.38 -10.54
CA VAL A 90 1.83 -4.33 -11.12
C VAL A 90 2.74 -5.30 -10.38
N ARG A 91 3.46 -6.15 -11.12
CA ARG A 91 4.58 -6.95 -10.61
C ARG A 91 5.87 -6.41 -11.21
N GLU A 92 6.69 -5.79 -10.37
CA GLU A 92 8.05 -5.41 -10.72
C GLU A 92 9.01 -6.58 -10.45
N THR A 93 9.84 -6.93 -11.43
CA THR A 93 10.88 -7.96 -11.28
C THR A 93 12.27 -7.32 -11.28
N LEU A 94 12.98 -7.44 -10.16
CA LEU A 94 14.34 -6.95 -9.95
C LEU A 94 15.33 -8.12 -9.87
N ARG A 95 16.58 -7.92 -10.33
CA ARG A 95 17.70 -8.80 -9.96
C ARG A 95 18.14 -8.50 -8.53
N THR A 96 18.55 -9.53 -7.80
CA THR A 96 19.22 -9.33 -6.52
C THR A 96 20.68 -8.93 -6.74
N LYS A 97 21.18 -7.99 -5.95
CA LYS A 97 22.61 -7.68 -5.82
C LYS A 97 23.14 -8.21 -4.49
N ALA A 98 24.06 -9.17 -4.54
CA ALA A 98 24.68 -9.72 -3.34
C ALA A 98 25.53 -8.66 -2.63
N GLY A 99 25.46 -8.62 -1.29
CA GLY A 99 26.37 -7.84 -0.47
C GLY A 99 27.79 -8.41 -0.48
N GLU A 100 28.77 -7.53 -0.31
CA GLU A 100 30.20 -7.86 -0.27
C GLU A 100 30.79 -7.58 1.13
N GLY A 101 31.98 -8.12 1.41
CA GLY A 101 32.65 -7.95 2.71
C GLY A 101 31.78 -8.44 3.87
N ASP A 102 31.59 -7.56 4.87
CA ASP A 102 30.77 -7.84 6.05
C ASP A 102 29.28 -8.02 5.73
N SER A 103 28.81 -7.58 4.56
CA SER A 103 27.43 -7.77 4.09
C SER A 103 27.23 -9.05 3.27
N LYS A 104 28.24 -9.93 3.19
CA LYS A 104 28.14 -11.20 2.47
C LYS A 104 26.99 -12.04 3.03
N GLY A 105 26.10 -12.48 2.13
CA GLY A 105 24.88 -13.21 2.48
C GLY A 105 23.61 -12.35 2.50
N ILE A 106 23.73 -11.01 2.45
CA ILE A 106 22.61 -10.10 2.25
C ILE A 106 22.31 -9.99 0.74
N LEU A 107 21.04 -10.02 0.36
CA LEU A 107 20.58 -9.76 -1.00
C LEU A 107 19.87 -8.40 -1.02
N ASN A 108 20.37 -7.47 -1.82
CA ASN A 108 19.79 -6.15 -2.02
C ASN A 108 19.00 -6.11 -3.32
N GLU A 109 18.10 -5.14 -3.44
CA GLU A 109 17.46 -4.79 -4.71
C GLU A 109 18.50 -4.28 -5.72
N GLY A 110 18.34 -4.68 -6.98
CA GLY A 110 19.18 -4.29 -8.11
C GLY A 110 18.35 -3.78 -9.29
N GLU A 111 18.84 -3.98 -10.51
CA GLU A 111 18.19 -3.48 -11.72
C GLU A 111 16.83 -4.17 -11.98
N ARG A 112 15.86 -3.38 -12.45
CA ARG A 112 14.58 -3.91 -12.98
C ARG A 112 14.80 -4.59 -14.31
N THR A 113 14.27 -5.80 -14.42
CA THR A 113 14.36 -6.63 -15.62
C THR A 113 13.03 -6.78 -16.35
N ALA A 114 11.91 -6.69 -15.63
CA ALA A 114 10.57 -6.74 -16.21
C ALA A 114 9.56 -6.00 -15.33
N LEU A 115 8.47 -5.55 -15.95
CA LEU A 115 7.29 -5.03 -15.28
C LEU A 115 6.05 -5.65 -15.91
N ASP A 116 5.37 -6.51 -15.18
CA ASP A 116 4.12 -7.12 -15.62
C ASP A 116 2.95 -6.33 -15.04
N VAL A 117 1.98 -6.01 -15.90
CA VAL A 117 0.86 -5.13 -15.58
C VAL A 117 -0.43 -5.82 -15.99
N MET A 118 -1.41 -5.80 -15.10
CA MET A 118 -2.78 -6.16 -15.44
C MET A 118 -3.74 -5.04 -15.06
N ILE A 119 -4.68 -4.73 -15.95
CA ILE A 119 -5.70 -3.69 -15.76
C ILE A 119 -7.09 -4.27 -16.02
N LYS A 120 -8.05 -3.93 -15.16
CA LYS A 120 -9.45 -4.28 -15.35
C LYS A 120 -10.14 -3.26 -16.24
N ASP A 121 -10.64 -3.69 -17.38
CA ASP A 121 -11.61 -2.94 -18.18
C ASP A 121 -12.52 -3.94 -18.90
N ASP A 122 -13.75 -4.06 -18.40
CA ASP A 122 -14.73 -5.02 -18.92
C ASP A 122 -15.20 -4.68 -20.34
N SER A 123 -15.05 -3.42 -20.77
CA SER A 123 -15.41 -2.99 -22.12
C SER A 123 -14.32 -3.35 -23.13
N GLN A 124 -13.05 -3.21 -22.75
CA GLN A 124 -11.90 -3.43 -23.63
C GLN A 124 -11.45 -4.89 -23.69
N PHE A 125 -11.49 -5.61 -22.57
CA PHE A 125 -10.85 -6.93 -22.40
C PHE A 125 -11.84 -8.09 -22.22
N GLN A 126 -12.93 -8.08 -22.99
CA GLN A 126 -14.04 -9.04 -22.85
C GLN A 126 -13.60 -10.51 -22.97
N GLU A 127 -12.64 -10.80 -23.85
CA GLU A 127 -12.13 -12.15 -24.12
C GLU A 127 -11.30 -12.73 -22.97
N THR A 128 -10.83 -11.87 -22.06
CA THR A 128 -9.97 -12.21 -20.92
C THR A 128 -10.64 -11.86 -19.59
N ALA A 129 -11.96 -12.02 -19.53
CA ALA A 129 -12.78 -11.74 -18.35
C ALA A 129 -12.59 -10.29 -17.83
N GLY A 130 -12.43 -9.34 -18.73
CA GLY A 130 -12.23 -7.92 -18.43
C GLY A 130 -10.82 -7.56 -17.97
N TRP A 131 -9.83 -8.45 -18.08
CA TRP A 131 -8.44 -8.16 -17.70
C TRP A 131 -7.50 -8.04 -18.90
N GLY A 132 -6.88 -6.89 -19.08
CA GLY A 132 -5.75 -6.70 -19.98
C GLY A 132 -4.45 -7.12 -19.29
N PHE A 133 -3.51 -7.71 -20.04
CA PHE A 133 -2.20 -8.13 -19.53
C PHE A 133 -1.09 -7.58 -20.42
N GLU A 134 0.00 -7.15 -19.80
CA GLU A 134 1.18 -6.69 -20.53
C GLU A 134 2.47 -6.87 -19.75
N THR A 135 3.57 -7.09 -20.46
CA THR A 135 4.92 -7.04 -19.89
C THR A 135 5.75 -5.96 -20.59
N PHE A 136 6.43 -5.14 -19.78
CA PHE A 136 7.41 -4.17 -20.23
C PHE A 136 8.82 -4.61 -19.82
N ASP A 137 9.78 -4.51 -20.75
CA ASP A 137 11.19 -4.76 -20.47
C ASP A 137 11.84 -3.64 -19.62
N ALA A 138 13.14 -3.77 -19.34
CA ALA A 138 13.91 -2.79 -18.56
C ALA A 138 13.92 -1.36 -19.15
N LYS A 139 13.68 -1.22 -20.46
CA LYS A 139 13.61 0.06 -21.21
C LYS A 139 12.17 0.54 -21.41
N ASN A 140 11.20 -0.11 -20.79
CA ASN A 140 9.76 0.12 -20.96
C ASN A 140 9.24 -0.22 -22.36
N THR A 141 9.93 -1.08 -23.10
CA THR A 141 9.44 -1.62 -24.37
C THR A 141 8.40 -2.70 -24.07
N ARG A 142 7.24 -2.60 -24.71
CA ARG A 142 6.19 -3.62 -24.66
C ARG A 142 6.67 -4.93 -25.31
N LEU A 143 6.40 -6.06 -24.67
CA LEU A 143 6.67 -7.38 -25.26
C LEU A 143 5.60 -7.78 -26.29
N ALA A 144 5.83 -8.88 -27.00
CA ALA A 144 4.97 -9.28 -28.11
C ALA A 144 3.60 -9.78 -27.64
N GLU A 145 2.55 -9.42 -28.38
CA GLU A 145 1.15 -9.76 -28.10
C GLU A 145 0.89 -11.25 -27.83
N LYS A 146 1.61 -12.15 -28.54
CA LYS A 146 1.46 -13.60 -28.41
C LYS A 146 1.66 -14.12 -26.97
N ASP A 147 2.35 -13.36 -26.13
CA ASP A 147 2.64 -13.73 -24.75
C ASP A 147 1.45 -13.41 -23.82
N ARG A 148 0.52 -12.51 -24.21
CA ARG A 148 -0.66 -12.10 -23.42
C ARG A 148 -1.66 -13.24 -23.18
N ALA A 149 -1.86 -14.12 -24.17
CA ALA A 149 -2.76 -15.26 -24.04
C ALA A 149 -2.30 -16.24 -22.94
N GLN A 150 -0.99 -16.35 -22.71
CA GLN A 150 -0.43 -17.20 -21.66
C GLN A 150 -0.69 -16.62 -20.27
N CYS A 151 -0.68 -15.30 -20.13
CA CYS A 151 -1.03 -14.61 -18.88
C CYS A 151 -2.46 -14.96 -18.45
N TYR A 152 -3.45 -14.76 -19.34
CA TYR A 152 -4.84 -15.11 -19.04
C TYR A 152 -5.02 -16.60 -18.78
N ALA A 153 -4.41 -17.49 -19.57
CA ALA A 153 -4.51 -18.93 -19.36
C ALA A 153 -4.04 -19.36 -17.96
N CYS A 154 -2.96 -18.76 -17.45
CA CYS A 154 -2.49 -19.00 -16.09
C CYS A 154 -3.42 -18.38 -15.04
N HIS A 155 -3.78 -17.10 -15.22
CA HIS A 155 -4.60 -16.33 -14.27
C HIS A 155 -6.04 -16.80 -14.16
N SER A 156 -6.59 -17.43 -15.20
CA SER A 156 -7.94 -18.04 -15.19
C SER A 156 -8.10 -19.14 -14.12
N ARG A 157 -7.00 -19.69 -13.61
CA ARG A 157 -6.99 -20.63 -12.48
C ARG A 157 -7.45 -19.99 -11.17
N GLN A 158 -7.42 -18.66 -11.08
CA GLN A 158 -7.92 -17.88 -9.93
C GLN A 158 -9.28 -17.23 -10.24
N LYS A 159 -10.13 -17.87 -11.06
CA LYS A 159 -11.45 -17.33 -11.41
C LYS A 159 -12.32 -16.97 -10.21
N ASP A 160 -12.17 -17.68 -9.09
CA ASP A 160 -12.93 -17.43 -7.85
C ASP A 160 -12.37 -16.23 -7.05
N HIS A 161 -11.25 -15.67 -7.48
CA HIS A 161 -10.57 -14.49 -6.91
C HIS A 161 -10.31 -13.42 -7.99
N ASP A 162 -11.21 -13.34 -8.99
CA ASP A 162 -11.14 -12.38 -10.09
C ASP A 162 -9.78 -12.36 -10.79
N LEU A 163 -9.20 -13.55 -10.98
CA LEU A 163 -7.95 -13.80 -11.69
C LEU A 163 -6.70 -13.25 -10.97
N VAL A 164 -6.80 -12.85 -9.71
CA VAL A 164 -5.70 -12.30 -8.90
C VAL A 164 -5.18 -13.35 -7.92
N PHE A 165 -3.87 -13.64 -7.96
CA PHE A 165 -3.21 -14.61 -7.06
C PHE A 165 -2.81 -14.03 -5.71
N THR A 166 -2.64 -12.71 -5.66
CA THR A 166 -2.20 -12.00 -4.46
C THR A 166 -3.38 -11.71 -3.55
N THR A 167 -3.08 -11.51 -2.28
CA THR A 167 -4.03 -10.98 -1.30
C THR A 167 -3.36 -9.79 -0.64
N LEU A 168 -4.15 -8.79 -0.23
CA LEU A 168 -3.66 -7.84 0.75
C LEU A 168 -3.67 -8.53 2.12
N PRO A 169 -2.59 -8.42 2.92
CA PRO A 169 -2.61 -8.89 4.28
C PRO A 169 -3.80 -8.28 5.03
N ALA A 170 -4.47 -9.08 5.85
CA ALA A 170 -5.66 -8.66 6.58
C ALA A 170 -5.36 -7.45 7.47
N SER A 171 -6.35 -6.57 7.64
CA SER A 171 -6.31 -5.28 8.36
C SER A 171 -5.65 -5.31 9.76
N ALA A 172 -5.62 -6.46 10.43
CA ALA A 172 -4.99 -6.62 11.75
C ALA A 172 -3.45 -6.65 11.70
N ASP A 173 -2.85 -7.00 10.57
CA ASP A 173 -1.39 -6.99 10.35
C ASP A 173 -0.88 -5.70 9.70
N ALA A 174 -1.79 -4.80 9.31
CA ALA A 174 -1.41 -3.53 8.71
C ALA A 174 -0.67 -2.67 9.75
N GLY A 175 0.66 -2.63 9.66
CA GLY A 175 1.48 -1.74 10.46
C GLY A 175 1.00 -0.29 10.33
N THR A 176 1.18 0.48 11.39
CA THR A 176 0.86 1.91 11.36
C THR A 176 2.08 2.70 10.90
N PRO A 177 1.88 3.82 10.17
CA PRO A 177 3.00 4.71 9.84
C PRO A 177 3.55 5.40 11.10
N TYR A 178 4.85 5.63 11.13
CA TYR A 178 5.47 6.49 12.14
C TYR A 178 4.90 7.92 12.02
N PRO A 179 4.51 8.58 13.11
CA PRO A 179 3.88 9.90 13.06
C PRO A 179 4.92 11.01 12.81
N GLU A 180 5.38 11.16 11.57
CA GLU A 180 6.42 12.14 11.23
C GLU A 180 6.03 13.56 11.66
N GLY A 181 6.99 14.25 12.31
CA GLY A 181 6.78 15.63 12.76
C GLY A 181 5.83 15.81 13.95
N TYR A 182 5.38 14.75 14.63
CA TYR A 182 4.35 14.86 15.68
C TYR A 182 4.63 15.87 16.80
N ARG A 183 5.92 16.13 17.10
CA ARG A 183 6.30 17.14 18.11
C ARG A 183 5.97 18.58 17.71
N GLN A 184 5.59 18.81 16.45
CA GLN A 184 5.11 20.10 15.94
C GLN A 184 3.57 20.17 15.87
N TRP A 185 2.88 19.07 16.20
CA TRP A 185 1.42 19.06 16.23
C TRP A 185 0.89 19.70 17.51
N THR A 186 -0.44 19.75 17.64
CA THR A 186 -1.07 20.28 18.86
C THR A 186 -0.72 19.38 20.03
N PHE A 187 0.04 19.93 20.99
CA PHE A 187 0.26 19.31 22.28
C PHE A 187 -1.04 19.31 23.08
N LEU A 188 -1.43 18.15 23.60
CA LEU A 188 -2.69 17.94 24.30
C LEU A 188 -2.51 18.08 25.82
N HIS A 189 -1.70 17.20 26.39
CA HIS A 189 -1.35 17.17 27.80
C HIS A 189 -0.14 16.26 28.03
N SER A 190 0.35 16.28 29.26
CA SER A 190 1.27 15.27 29.77
C SER A 190 0.57 14.36 30.78
N SER A 191 1.07 13.13 30.92
CA SER A 191 0.72 12.22 32.02
C SER A 191 1.99 11.63 32.61
N MET A 192 2.01 11.39 33.91
CA MET A 192 3.13 10.71 34.56
C MET A 192 2.65 9.37 35.12
N VAL A 193 3.34 8.29 34.76
CA VAL A 193 3.11 6.96 35.32
C VAL A 193 4.30 6.63 36.22
N PRO A 194 4.10 6.59 37.55
CA PRO A 194 5.20 6.37 38.48
C PRO A 194 5.64 4.89 38.47
N ALA A 195 6.91 4.66 38.82
CA ALA A 195 7.52 3.31 38.79
C ALA A 195 6.91 2.30 39.77
N ASN A 196 6.13 2.78 40.76
CA ASN A 196 5.40 1.95 41.72
C ASN A 196 3.94 1.69 41.30
N PHE A 197 3.55 2.04 40.08
CA PHE A 197 2.22 1.68 39.58
C PHE A 197 2.15 0.18 39.34
N ASP A 198 1.29 -0.51 40.10
CA ASP A 198 1.24 -1.98 40.17
C ASP A 198 1.09 -2.68 38.81
N ALA A 199 0.44 -2.04 37.83
CA ALA A 199 0.29 -2.59 36.48
C ALA A 199 1.63 -2.71 35.70
N PHE A 200 2.66 -1.94 36.08
CA PHE A 200 3.97 -1.89 35.39
C PHE A 200 5.18 -2.07 36.33
N GLY A 201 4.93 -2.36 37.62
CA GLY A 201 5.94 -2.37 38.68
C GLY A 201 6.81 -3.64 38.81
N LYS A 202 6.72 -4.61 37.89
CA LYS A 202 7.59 -5.80 37.93
C LYS A 202 9.04 -5.41 37.59
N LYS A 203 10.01 -5.87 38.39
CA LYS A 203 11.45 -5.62 38.20
C LYS A 203 12.21 -6.90 37.86
N PRO A 204 13.11 -6.89 36.85
CA PRO A 204 13.31 -5.81 35.87
C PRO A 204 12.04 -5.62 35.02
N CYS A 205 11.73 -4.39 34.61
CA CYS A 205 10.56 -4.17 33.76
C CYS A 205 10.83 -4.85 32.41
N GLU A 206 10.09 -5.91 32.11
CA GLU A 206 10.06 -6.46 30.77
C GLU A 206 9.27 -5.51 29.88
N LYS A 207 9.80 -5.19 28.71
CA LYS A 207 9.17 -4.25 27.77
C LYS A 207 7.71 -4.65 27.48
N PRO A 208 6.79 -3.67 27.31
CA PRO A 208 7.02 -2.23 27.39
C PRO A 208 6.98 -1.73 28.85
N CYS A 209 8.10 -1.16 29.31
CA CYS A 209 8.13 -0.42 30.56
C CYS A 209 7.29 0.84 30.35
N MET A 210 6.16 1.00 31.05
CA MET A 210 5.28 2.17 30.91
C MET A 210 5.45 3.17 32.07
N ALA A 211 6.48 3.05 32.90
CA ALA A 211 6.81 4.06 33.90
C ALA A 211 7.63 5.18 33.26
N GLY A 212 7.12 6.42 33.31
CA GLY A 212 7.74 7.56 32.66
C GLY A 212 6.82 8.77 32.54
N LEU A 213 7.30 9.76 31.79
CA LEU A 213 6.50 10.92 31.39
C LEU A 213 5.98 10.69 29.97
N PHE A 214 4.69 10.94 29.78
CA PHE A 214 4.02 10.76 28.50
C PHE A 214 3.53 12.10 27.99
N HIS A 215 3.86 12.44 26.76
CA HIS A 215 3.36 13.61 26.06
C HIS A 215 2.43 13.20 24.94
N PHE A 216 1.24 13.80 24.89
CA PHE A 216 0.22 13.45 23.89
C PHE A 216 0.08 14.57 22.87
N TYR A 217 0.01 14.20 21.60
CA TYR A 217 -0.05 15.10 20.46
C TYR A 217 -1.15 14.66 19.50
N ALA A 218 -1.82 15.62 18.85
CA ALA A 218 -2.84 15.35 17.84
C ALA A 218 -2.64 16.24 16.61
N ASN A 219 -2.74 15.62 15.42
CA ASN A 219 -2.85 16.36 14.17
C ASN A 219 -4.22 17.05 14.05
N ASP A 220 -4.40 17.89 13.02
CA ASP A 220 -5.63 18.69 12.86
C ASP A 220 -6.90 17.85 12.78
N LYS A 221 -6.83 16.69 12.13
CA LYS A 221 -7.95 15.73 12.03
C LYS A 221 -8.27 15.07 13.38
N ALA A 222 -7.26 14.74 14.17
CA ALA A 222 -7.48 14.25 15.53
C ALA A 222 -8.02 15.35 16.45
N MET A 223 -7.61 16.61 16.25
CA MET A 223 -8.18 17.75 16.96
C MET A 223 -9.65 17.98 16.60
N GLU A 224 -10.05 17.75 15.35
CA GLU A 224 -11.47 17.73 14.96
C GLU A 224 -12.24 16.66 15.76
N GLY A 225 -11.75 15.43 15.77
CA GLY A 225 -12.39 14.34 16.52
C GLY A 225 -12.43 14.57 18.03
N LEU A 226 -11.39 15.17 18.61
CA LEU A 226 -11.35 15.54 20.02
C LEU A 226 -12.40 16.61 20.40
N ARG A 227 -12.81 17.46 19.45
CA ARG A 227 -13.85 18.49 19.66
C ARG A 227 -15.26 17.96 19.42
N THR A 228 -15.43 17.04 18.47
CA THR A 228 -16.75 16.59 18.00
C THR A 228 -17.15 15.22 18.54
N GLY A 229 -16.19 14.42 19.00
CA GLY A 229 -16.36 13.00 19.31
C GLY A 229 -16.31 12.07 18.10
N SER A 230 -16.17 12.61 16.87
CA SER A 230 -16.12 11.84 15.63
C SER A 230 -14.80 12.07 14.90
N TYR A 231 -13.98 11.03 14.81
CA TYR A 231 -12.64 11.10 14.21
C TYR A 231 -12.69 10.78 12.71
N PRO A 232 -12.33 11.73 11.82
CA PRO A 232 -12.25 11.45 10.38
C PRO A 232 -11.03 10.58 10.05
N ASP A 233 -11.10 9.85 8.94
CA ASP A 233 -9.95 9.11 8.41
C ASP A 233 -8.77 10.08 8.17
N GLY A 234 -7.58 9.64 8.59
CA GLY A 234 -6.36 10.44 8.68
C GLY A 234 -6.15 11.17 10.02
N ALA A 235 -7.05 11.02 11.00
CA ALA A 235 -6.79 11.46 12.37
C ALA A 235 -5.64 10.66 12.98
N ILE A 236 -4.66 11.35 13.56
CA ILE A 236 -3.50 10.72 14.21
C ILE A 236 -3.29 11.30 15.60
N LEU A 237 -3.24 10.41 16.59
CA LEU A 237 -2.77 10.72 17.94
C LEU A 237 -1.42 10.04 18.17
N ALA A 238 -0.46 10.80 18.68
CA ALA A 238 0.85 10.29 19.06
C ALA A 238 1.06 10.45 20.56
N GLU A 239 1.55 9.39 21.19
CA GLU A 239 1.97 9.36 22.58
C GLU A 239 3.48 9.18 22.62
N GLU A 240 4.21 10.18 23.09
CA GLU A 240 5.64 10.07 23.32
C GLU A 240 5.92 9.70 24.77
N MET A 241 6.63 8.59 24.98
CA MET A 241 7.13 8.20 26.30
C MET A 241 8.58 8.64 26.48
N LEU A 242 8.81 9.49 27.47
CA LEU A 242 10.10 9.97 27.93
C LEU A 242 10.47 9.33 29.28
N GLU A 243 11.77 9.15 29.50
CA GLU A 243 12.27 8.80 30.82
C GLU A 243 12.07 9.96 31.81
N TRP A 244 11.72 9.62 33.07
CA TRP A 244 11.66 10.57 34.16
C TRP A 244 12.96 10.53 34.96
N LEU A 245 13.79 11.58 34.86
CA LEU A 245 15.06 11.67 35.58
C LEU A 245 14.86 12.47 36.87
N SER A 246 14.95 11.79 38.01
CA SER A 246 14.95 12.45 39.32
C SER A 246 16.28 13.19 39.53
N THR A 247 16.19 14.40 40.07
CA THR A 247 17.33 15.24 40.45
C THR A 247 17.24 15.59 41.93
N SER A 248 18.30 16.15 42.51
CA SER A 248 18.31 16.52 43.94
C SER A 248 17.21 17.52 44.32
N ASN A 249 16.74 18.33 43.37
CA ASN A 249 15.83 19.45 43.61
C ASN A 249 14.53 19.36 42.77
N GLY A 250 14.22 18.20 42.20
CA GLY A 250 13.04 18.03 41.34
C GLY A 250 13.25 16.91 40.32
N ALA A 251 12.74 17.09 39.11
CA ALA A 251 12.90 16.12 38.03
C ALA A 251 13.00 16.80 36.67
N LYS A 252 13.53 16.07 35.69
CA LYS A 252 13.59 16.52 34.30
C LYS A 252 13.30 15.38 33.34
N GLU A 253 12.96 15.75 32.12
CA GLU A 253 12.81 14.82 31.01
C GLU A 253 14.14 14.19 30.65
N GLY A 254 14.13 12.88 30.44
CA GLY A 254 15.21 12.10 29.86
C GLY A 254 14.96 11.75 28.39
N PRO A 255 15.75 10.85 27.82
CA PRO A 255 15.58 10.43 26.43
C PRO A 255 14.21 9.78 26.18
N ARG A 256 13.70 9.95 24.96
CA ARG A 256 12.55 9.20 24.45
C ARG A 256 12.83 7.71 24.50
N ARG A 257 11.89 6.96 25.07
CA ARG A 257 11.92 5.50 25.14
C ARG A 257 11.06 4.85 24.07
N MET A 258 9.87 5.42 23.79
CA MET A 258 8.89 4.84 22.88
C MET A 258 7.96 5.93 22.32
N VAL A 259 7.38 5.70 21.14
CA VAL A 259 6.22 6.44 20.62
C VAL A 259 5.09 5.46 20.32
N GLY A 260 3.94 5.66 20.94
CA GLY A 260 2.69 5.01 20.60
C GLY A 260 1.94 5.85 19.57
N VAL A 261 1.26 5.20 18.62
CA VAL A 261 0.43 5.90 17.64
C VAL A 261 -0.94 5.25 17.50
N MET A 262 -1.96 6.08 17.34
CA MET A 262 -3.26 5.71 16.85
C MET A 262 -3.54 6.43 15.53
N VAL A 263 -3.94 5.69 14.49
CA VAL A 263 -4.29 6.24 13.18
C VAL A 263 -5.72 5.84 12.81
N LYS A 264 -6.60 6.81 12.56
CA LYS A 264 -7.94 6.53 12.05
C LYS A 264 -7.86 6.25 10.55
N ASP A 265 -8.27 5.06 10.18
CA ASP A 265 -8.56 4.67 8.80
C ASP A 265 -9.62 3.56 8.87
N SER A 266 -10.86 3.95 8.64
CA SER A 266 -12.05 3.11 8.82
C SER A 266 -12.06 1.91 7.90
N ARG A 267 -11.34 1.99 6.78
CA ARG A 267 -11.19 0.87 5.83
C ARG A 267 -10.00 -0.01 6.20
N ARG A 268 -8.82 0.59 6.36
CA ARG A 268 -7.56 -0.14 6.61
C ARG A 268 -7.57 -0.88 7.93
N TYR A 269 -8.22 -0.35 8.96
CA TYR A 269 -8.24 -0.92 10.32
C TYR A 269 -9.63 -1.39 10.73
N ASN A 270 -10.41 -1.93 9.79
CA ASN A 270 -11.80 -2.35 10.04
C ASN A 270 -11.95 -3.38 11.18
N SER A 271 -10.93 -4.18 11.46
CA SER A 271 -10.92 -5.22 12.50
C SER A 271 -10.66 -4.67 13.90
N THR A 272 -10.41 -3.36 14.01
CA THR A 272 -10.17 -2.61 15.24
C THR A 272 -10.97 -1.30 15.22
N ASP A 273 -12.21 -1.37 14.73
CA ASP A 273 -13.16 -0.26 14.60
C ASP A 273 -12.59 0.99 13.89
N GLY A 274 -11.72 0.74 12.92
CA GLY A 274 -11.09 1.75 12.10
C GLY A 274 -9.91 2.48 12.76
N TRP A 275 -9.34 1.93 13.84
CA TRP A 275 -8.14 2.45 14.49
C TRP A 275 -6.95 1.52 14.34
N GLY A 276 -5.89 2.01 13.71
CA GLY A 276 -4.59 1.34 13.68
C GLY A 276 -3.79 1.70 14.92
N TYR A 277 -3.10 0.71 15.50
CA TYR A 277 -2.22 0.87 16.65
C TYR A 277 -0.80 0.49 16.26
N GLY A 278 0.17 1.29 16.71
CA GLY A 278 1.59 0.96 16.58
C GLY A 278 2.45 1.48 17.71
N THR A 279 3.65 0.93 17.79
CA THR A 279 4.66 1.31 18.76
C THR A 279 6.03 1.41 18.10
N PHE A 280 6.80 2.43 18.45
CA PHE A 280 8.10 2.68 17.88
C PHE A 280 9.13 2.90 18.98
N ASP A 281 10.09 1.97 19.08
CA ASP A 281 11.20 2.08 20.03
C ASP A 281 12.08 3.32 19.74
N SER A 282 12.89 3.70 20.74
CA SER A 282 13.86 4.79 20.59
C SER A 282 14.76 4.60 19.37
N GLY A 283 14.90 5.64 18.54
CA GLY A 283 15.62 5.63 17.26
C GLY A 283 14.94 4.88 16.10
N SER A 284 13.89 4.09 16.34
CA SER A 284 13.22 3.29 15.30
C SER A 284 12.02 4.00 14.69
N ARG A 285 11.78 3.73 13.40
CA ARG A 285 10.55 4.04 12.65
C ARG A 285 9.79 2.78 12.22
N VAL A 286 10.25 1.62 12.65
CA VAL A 286 9.61 0.34 12.38
C VAL A 286 8.58 0.08 13.46
N ASP A 287 7.35 -0.20 13.05
CA ASP A 287 6.26 -0.57 13.96
C ASP A 287 6.57 -1.92 14.62
N GLY A 288 6.66 -1.93 15.94
CA GLY A 288 7.00 -3.09 16.75
C GLY A 288 5.83 -3.99 17.14
N LEU A 289 4.59 -3.68 16.71
CA LEU A 289 3.43 -4.50 17.01
C LEU A 289 3.22 -5.62 15.98
N ASP A 290 2.80 -6.78 16.47
CA ASP A 290 2.17 -7.85 15.68
C ASP A 290 0.64 -7.75 15.81
N ALA A 291 -0.12 -8.50 15.00
CA ALA A 291 -1.59 -8.48 15.05
C ALA A 291 -2.17 -8.75 16.44
N LYS A 292 -1.58 -9.69 17.21
CA LYS A 292 -2.08 -10.03 18.55
C LYS A 292 -1.94 -8.85 19.50
N LYS A 293 -0.79 -8.17 19.48
CA LYS A 293 -0.57 -6.97 20.29
C LYS A 293 -1.45 -5.81 19.85
N ARG A 294 -1.66 -5.61 18.55
CA ARG A 294 -2.61 -4.58 18.04
C ARG A 294 -4.03 -4.82 18.55
N GLN A 295 -4.49 -6.06 18.53
CA GLN A 295 -5.80 -6.42 19.09
C GLN A 295 -5.87 -6.17 20.60
N ALA A 296 -4.79 -6.44 21.35
CA ALA A 296 -4.72 -6.11 22.77
C ALA A 296 -4.82 -4.59 23.03
N CYS A 297 -4.14 -3.75 22.21
CA CYS A 297 -4.30 -2.30 22.27
C CYS A 297 -5.75 -1.90 22.02
N HIS A 298 -6.37 -2.43 20.96
CA HIS A 298 -7.76 -2.12 20.63
C HIS A 298 -8.72 -2.51 21.76
N GLN A 299 -8.59 -3.71 22.32
CA GLN A 299 -9.45 -4.19 23.42
C GLN A 299 -9.38 -3.29 24.66
N CYS A 300 -8.21 -2.74 24.99
CA CYS A 300 -8.07 -1.75 26.06
C CYS A 300 -8.84 -0.45 25.73
N HIS A 301 -8.77 -0.01 24.47
CA HIS A 301 -9.40 1.22 23.99
C HIS A 301 -10.92 1.12 23.75
N VAL A 302 -11.49 -0.09 23.63
CA VAL A 302 -12.95 -0.31 23.54
C VAL A 302 -13.69 0.30 24.73
N ALA A 303 -13.05 0.41 25.90
CA ALA A 303 -13.60 1.08 27.08
C ALA A 303 -13.95 2.57 26.85
N ARG A 304 -13.42 3.18 25.79
CA ARG A 304 -13.69 4.58 25.36
C ARG A 304 -14.40 4.67 24.03
N LYS A 305 -15.14 3.62 23.61
CA LYS A 305 -15.89 3.64 22.34
C LYS A 305 -16.85 4.83 22.21
N ASP A 306 -17.40 5.31 23.33
CA ASP A 306 -18.28 6.49 23.42
C ASP A 306 -17.56 7.81 23.07
N GLN A 307 -16.23 7.79 23.08
CA GLN A 307 -15.34 8.91 22.77
C GLN A 307 -14.42 8.57 21.59
N GLY A 308 -14.88 7.70 20.68
CA GLY A 308 -14.12 7.31 19.51
C GLY A 308 -12.84 6.53 19.85
N TYR A 309 -12.84 5.74 20.92
CA TYR A 309 -11.73 4.90 21.37
C TYR A 309 -10.52 5.68 21.92
N VAL A 310 -10.65 6.98 22.16
CA VAL A 310 -9.57 7.86 22.64
C VAL A 310 -9.78 8.19 24.12
N PHE A 311 -8.73 8.04 24.93
CA PHE A 311 -8.77 8.38 26.37
C PHE A 311 -8.58 9.88 26.64
N THR A 312 -7.78 10.55 25.81
CA THR A 312 -7.52 11.97 25.94
C THR A 312 -8.80 12.77 25.71
N LYS A 313 -9.13 13.62 26.67
CA LYS A 313 -10.21 14.60 26.53
C LYS A 313 -9.61 15.95 26.23
N TYR A 314 -10.11 16.62 25.19
CA TYR A 314 -9.78 18.01 24.95
C TYR A 314 -10.70 18.91 25.79
N GLN A 315 -10.11 19.59 26.77
CA GLN A 315 -10.79 20.66 27.49
C GLN A 315 -10.48 21.96 26.75
N GLY A 316 -11.36 22.36 25.83
CA GLY A 316 -11.29 23.67 25.22
C GLY A 316 -11.42 24.75 26.29
N ARG A 317 -10.55 25.76 26.23
CA ARG A 317 -10.84 27.06 26.85
C ARG A 317 -11.77 27.84 25.94
#